data_AF-A0A2E2QV40-F1
#
_entry.id   AF-A0A2E2QV40-F1
#
_cell.length_a   1.000
_cell.length_b   1.000
_cell.length_c   1.000
_cell.angle_alpha   90.00
_cell.angle_beta   90.00
_cell.angle_gamma   90.00
#
_symmetry.space_group_name_H-M   'P 1'
#
loop_
_entity.id
_entity.type
_entity.pdbx_description
1 polymer ?
#
loop_
_entity_poly.entity_id
_entity_poly.type
_entity_poly.pdbx_seq_one_letter_code
_entity_poly.pdbx_strand_id
1 'polypeptide(L)'
;MSLCPVCEQGSLAGFRLVKTQRYLRCPVCEATVMDEPCRLSPDQERDIYQLHDNDPSDPGYRKFLSKLAGPLLERLPPGATGLDFGCGPGPALARMLEAEGMVVSLYDPYFYPSQTALSRTYDFITCTEVVEHLYEPAEVFRQLDQLLKPGGWLGVMTCFQTDDDRFDNWHYRRDPTHVVFYRESTLAILADKFGWSMAIPRKDVVLFRRGSQTGH
;
A
#
# COMPACT_ATOMS: atom_id res chain seq x y z
N MET A 1 -20.67 13.13 10.00
CA MET A 1 -20.17 11.80 9.59
C MET A 1 -19.03 12.05 8.63
N SER A 2 -17.83 11.58 8.94
CA SER A 2 -16.70 11.65 8.01
C SER A 2 -16.94 10.71 6.82
N LEU A 3 -16.46 11.12 5.65
CA LEU A 3 -16.43 10.26 4.47
C LEU A 3 -15.44 9.12 4.71
N CYS A 4 -15.57 8.02 3.96
CA CYS A 4 -14.58 6.96 3.98
C CYS A 4 -13.18 7.51 3.63
N PRO A 5 -12.13 7.29 4.45
CA PRO A 5 -10.79 7.85 4.20
C PRO A 5 -10.07 7.17 3.02
N VAL A 6 -10.63 6.08 2.48
CA VAL A 6 -10.07 5.34 1.34
C VAL A 6 -10.65 5.84 0.02
N CYS A 7 -11.97 5.72 -0.17
CA CYS A 7 -12.61 6.09 -1.44
C CYS A 7 -13.18 7.52 -1.43
N GLU A 8 -13.28 8.17 -0.28
CA GLU A 8 -13.94 9.47 -0.06
C GLU A 8 -15.42 9.48 -0.44
N GLN A 9 -16.05 8.29 -0.45
CA GLN A 9 -17.45 8.11 -0.75
C GLN A 9 -18.16 7.36 0.38
N GLY A 10 -19.39 7.78 0.67
CA GLY A 10 -20.22 7.20 1.72
C GLY A 10 -19.69 7.48 3.14
N SER A 11 -20.58 7.34 4.10
CA SER A 11 -20.23 7.38 5.52
C SER A 11 -19.94 5.98 6.03
N LEU A 12 -18.94 5.87 6.91
CA LEU A 12 -18.58 4.62 7.55
C LEU A 12 -19.73 4.12 8.45
N ALA A 13 -20.02 2.82 8.38
CA ALA A 13 -20.97 2.12 9.25
C ALA A 13 -20.24 1.22 10.25
N GLY A 14 -20.86 0.90 11.37
CA GLY A 14 -20.29 -0.06 12.33
C GLY A 14 -20.15 -1.45 11.72
N PHE A 15 -19.01 -2.11 11.94
CA PHE A 15 -18.72 -3.45 11.38
C PHE A 15 -18.49 -4.50 12.46
N ARG A 16 -17.47 -4.32 13.29
CA ARG A 16 -17.06 -5.28 14.34
C ARG A 16 -16.55 -4.54 15.57
N LEU A 17 -16.78 -5.12 16.73
CA LEU A 17 -16.14 -4.76 17.98
C LEU A 17 -15.37 -5.98 18.46
N VAL A 18 -14.04 -5.92 18.43
CA VAL A 18 -13.18 -7.01 18.87
C VAL A 18 -12.48 -6.58 20.15
N LYS A 19 -12.90 -7.15 21.28
CA LYS A 19 -12.52 -6.65 22.62
C LYS A 19 -12.90 -5.17 22.75
N THR A 20 -11.92 -4.28 22.80
CA THR A 20 -12.09 -2.83 22.91
C THR A 20 -11.88 -2.09 21.58
N GLN A 21 -11.43 -2.79 20.53
CA GLN A 21 -11.13 -2.18 19.23
C GLN A 21 -12.38 -2.16 18.36
N ARG A 22 -12.77 -0.97 17.94
CA ARG A 22 -13.92 -0.73 17.07
C ARG A 22 -13.46 -0.62 15.63
N TYR A 23 -14.14 -1.36 14.76
CA TYR A 23 -13.93 -1.33 13.32
C TYR A 23 -15.19 -0.90 12.60
N LEU A 24 -14.99 -0.08 11.58
CA LEU A 24 -16.04 0.48 10.73
C LEU A 24 -15.85 -0.02 9.29
N ARG A 25 -16.92 -0.09 8.51
CA ARG A 25 -16.94 -0.54 7.11
C ARG A 25 -17.52 0.55 6.24
N CYS A 26 -16.86 0.82 5.12
CA CYS A 26 -17.43 1.65 4.06
C CYS A 26 -18.49 0.85 3.28
N PRO A 27 -19.72 1.34 3.09
CA PRO A 27 -20.73 0.68 2.27
C PRO A 27 -20.49 0.80 0.76
N VAL A 28 -19.55 1.66 0.35
CA VAL A 28 -19.21 1.89 -1.07
C VAL A 28 -18.05 1.01 -1.49
N CYS A 29 -16.87 1.18 -0.89
CA CYS A 29 -15.66 0.45 -1.28
C CYS A 29 -15.35 -0.77 -0.42
N GLU A 30 -16.19 -1.07 0.57
CA GLU A 30 -16.00 -2.19 1.49
C GLU A 30 -14.69 -2.21 2.29
N ALA A 31 -13.93 -1.11 2.32
CA ALA A 31 -12.79 -0.98 3.20
C ALA A 31 -13.24 -1.11 4.66
N THR A 32 -12.53 -1.92 5.45
CA THR A 32 -12.64 -1.91 6.90
C THR A 32 -11.59 -0.98 7.47
N VAL A 33 -11.97 -0.08 8.37
CA VAL A 33 -11.05 0.85 9.03
C VAL A 33 -11.17 0.74 10.54
N MET A 34 -10.03 0.90 11.22
CA MET A 34 -9.99 1.09 12.66
C MET A 34 -10.48 2.51 12.98
N ASP A 35 -11.40 2.56 13.92
CA ASP A 35 -11.95 3.81 14.43
C ASP A 35 -10.88 4.66 15.12
N GLU A 36 -10.93 5.98 14.94
CA GLU A 36 -9.87 6.92 15.37
C GLU A 36 -9.47 6.79 16.85
N PRO A 37 -10.40 6.67 17.82
CA PRO A 37 -10.05 6.49 19.23
C PRO A 37 -9.33 5.18 19.56
N CYS A 38 -9.30 4.22 18.64
CA CYS A 38 -8.61 2.93 18.81
C CYS A 38 -7.19 2.94 18.21
N ARG A 39 -6.82 3.98 17.46
CA ARG A 39 -5.50 4.10 16.83
C ARG A 39 -4.42 4.37 17.87
N LEU A 40 -3.21 3.90 17.58
CA LEU A 40 -2.03 4.18 18.39
C LEU A 40 -1.64 5.66 18.31
N SER A 41 -0.93 6.15 19.32
CA SER A 41 -0.25 7.44 19.19
C SER A 41 0.99 7.29 18.27
N PRO A 42 1.46 8.38 17.63
CA PRO A 42 2.66 8.33 16.79
C PRO A 42 3.90 7.78 17.51
N ASP A 43 4.03 8.03 18.82
CA ASP A 43 5.13 7.48 19.61
C ASP A 43 5.02 5.95 19.75
N GLN A 44 3.80 5.44 19.99
CA GLN A 44 3.55 4.00 20.10
C GLN A 44 3.79 3.28 18.77
N GLU A 45 3.40 3.88 17.64
CA GLU A 45 3.66 3.30 16.32
C GLU A 45 5.16 3.21 16.03
N ARG A 46 5.90 4.29 16.29
CA ARG A 46 7.36 4.30 16.11
C ARG A 46 8.05 3.20 16.91
N ASP A 47 7.65 2.99 18.16
CA ASP A 47 8.23 1.96 19.02
C ASP A 47 7.97 0.54 18.47
N ILE A 48 6.84 0.32 17.78
CA ILE A 48 6.53 -0.95 17.11
C ILE A 48 7.35 -1.09 15.82
N TYR A 49 7.43 -0.06 14.98
CA TYR A 49 8.20 -0.10 13.73
C TYR A 49 9.69 -0.39 13.97
N GLN A 50 10.26 0.01 15.11
CA GLN A 50 11.64 -0.31 15.48
C GLN A 50 11.86 -1.81 15.74
N LEU A 51 10.80 -2.57 16.00
CA LEU A 51 10.86 -4.02 16.23
C LEU A 51 10.74 -4.84 14.93
N HIS A 52 10.46 -4.20 13.79
CA HIS A 52 10.32 -4.91 12.51
C HIS A 52 11.69 -5.34 11.98
N ASP A 53 11.87 -6.65 11.85
CA ASP A 53 13.06 -7.27 11.28
C ASP A 53 12.89 -7.41 9.75
N ASN A 54 13.31 -6.37 9.03
CA ASN A 54 13.30 -6.33 7.56
C ASN A 54 14.68 -6.67 6.99
N ASP A 55 15.32 -7.75 7.47
CA ASP A 55 16.66 -8.14 7.01
C ASP A 55 16.66 -8.40 5.49
N PRO A 56 17.36 -7.57 4.68
CA PRO A 56 17.43 -7.74 3.23
C PRO A 56 18.17 -9.01 2.79
N SER A 57 18.87 -9.67 3.72
CA SER A 57 19.57 -10.94 3.51
C SER A 57 18.71 -12.17 3.80
N ASP A 58 17.56 -12.02 4.49
CA ASP A 58 16.66 -13.14 4.76
C ASP A 58 16.03 -13.69 3.47
N PRO A 59 16.31 -14.95 3.09
CA PRO A 59 15.69 -15.59 1.93
C PRO A 59 14.16 -15.65 2.01
N GLY A 60 13.60 -15.78 3.22
CA GLY A 60 12.15 -15.80 3.47
C GLY A 60 11.51 -14.47 3.10
N TYR A 61 12.05 -13.38 3.62
CA TYR A 61 11.60 -12.02 3.30
C TYR A 61 11.77 -11.67 1.82
N ARG A 62 12.92 -11.98 1.21
CA ARG A 62 13.12 -11.78 -0.23
C ARG A 62 12.11 -12.57 -1.08
N LYS A 63 11.79 -13.80 -0.68
CA LYS A 63 10.76 -14.63 -1.35
C LYS A 63 9.37 -14.02 -1.20
N PHE A 64 9.07 -13.43 -0.04
CA PHE A 64 7.82 -12.69 0.18
C PHE A 64 7.72 -11.49 -0.77
N LEU A 65 8.74 -10.63 -0.82
CA LEU A 65 8.79 -9.46 -1.71
C LEU A 65 8.77 -9.84 -3.20
N SER A 66 9.32 -11.00 -3.56
CA SER A 66 9.32 -11.53 -4.93
C SER A 66 7.91 -11.74 -5.49
N LYS A 67 6.89 -11.90 -4.63
CA LYS A 67 5.49 -11.99 -5.07
C LYS A 67 5.04 -10.75 -5.83
N LEU A 68 5.54 -9.57 -5.45
CA LEU A 68 5.29 -8.32 -6.15
C LEU A 68 6.36 -8.05 -7.20
N ALA A 69 7.65 -8.19 -6.85
CA ALA A 69 8.75 -7.83 -7.75
C ALA A 69 8.70 -8.57 -9.08
N GLY A 70 8.47 -9.89 -9.08
CA GLY A 70 8.45 -10.71 -10.30
C GLY A 70 7.38 -10.24 -11.31
N PRO A 71 6.09 -10.24 -10.96
CA PRO A 71 5.04 -9.77 -11.85
C PRO A 71 5.18 -8.30 -12.27
N LEU A 72 5.78 -7.45 -11.43
CA LEU A 72 6.04 -6.06 -11.79
C LEU A 72 7.14 -5.97 -12.86
N LEU A 73 8.27 -6.65 -12.67
CA LEU A 73 9.40 -6.66 -13.61
C LEU A 73 9.01 -7.15 -15.02
N GLU A 74 8.10 -8.12 -15.11
CA GLU A 74 7.54 -8.58 -16.39
C GLU A 74 6.86 -7.47 -17.22
N ARG A 75 6.50 -6.35 -16.58
CA ARG A 75 5.80 -5.21 -17.20
C ARG A 75 6.68 -3.99 -17.41
N LEU A 76 7.89 -3.97 -16.85
CA LEU A 76 8.77 -2.81 -16.87
C LEU A 76 9.73 -2.86 -18.07
N PRO A 77 9.98 -1.73 -18.74
CA PRO A 77 11.07 -1.66 -19.71
C PRO A 77 12.43 -1.73 -18.99
N PRO A 78 13.50 -2.19 -19.67
CA PRO A 78 14.85 -2.15 -19.13
C PRO A 78 15.26 -0.74 -18.67
N GLY A 79 15.89 -0.63 -17.51
CA GLY A 79 16.34 0.65 -16.97
C GLY A 79 15.23 1.58 -16.47
N ALA A 80 14.02 1.07 -16.24
CA ALA A 80 12.92 1.87 -15.72
C ALA A 80 13.29 2.55 -14.38
N THR A 81 12.80 3.77 -14.19
CA THR A 81 13.01 4.56 -12.98
C THR A 81 11.82 4.39 -12.04
N GLY A 82 12.07 4.06 -10.78
CA GLY A 82 11.01 3.80 -9.82
C GLY A 82 11.24 4.34 -8.43
N LEU A 83 10.19 4.27 -7.62
CA LEU A 83 10.18 4.67 -6.22
C LEU A 83 9.73 3.49 -5.36
N ASP A 84 10.50 3.19 -4.31
CA ASP A 84 10.06 2.33 -3.22
C ASP A 84 9.48 3.20 -2.11
N PHE A 85 8.15 3.28 -2.04
CA PHE A 85 7.40 4.15 -1.14
C PHE A 85 7.05 3.39 0.14
N GLY A 86 7.45 3.94 1.29
CA GLY A 86 7.39 3.28 2.59
C GLY A 86 8.40 2.15 2.71
N CYS A 87 9.63 2.37 2.23
CA CYS A 87 10.65 1.31 2.13
C CYS A 87 11.21 0.84 3.49
N GLY A 88 10.85 1.49 4.59
CA GLY A 88 11.35 1.16 5.93
C GLY A 88 12.87 1.35 6.07
N PRO A 89 13.50 0.80 7.12
CA PRO A 89 14.94 0.95 7.40
C PRO A 89 15.84 0.06 6.52
N GLY A 90 15.29 -1.03 5.97
CA GLY A 90 16.00 -2.03 5.18
C GLY A 90 15.33 -2.23 3.82
N PRO A 91 15.64 -1.41 2.80
CA PRO A 91 14.91 -1.36 1.53
C PRO A 91 15.26 -2.55 0.62
N ALA A 92 14.92 -3.77 1.05
CA ALA A 92 15.25 -5.03 0.37
C ALA A 92 14.65 -5.11 -1.04
N LEU A 93 13.42 -4.62 -1.20
CA LEU A 93 12.72 -4.61 -2.49
C LEU A 93 13.45 -3.73 -3.52
N ALA A 94 13.83 -2.51 -3.13
CA ALA A 94 14.64 -1.64 -3.98
C ALA A 94 15.92 -2.35 -4.44
N ARG A 95 16.64 -3.04 -3.54
CA ARG A 95 17.86 -3.80 -3.90
C ARG A 95 17.59 -4.95 -4.86
N MET A 96 16.46 -5.64 -4.70
CA MET A 96 16.05 -6.69 -5.62
C MET A 96 15.77 -6.13 -7.01
N LEU A 97 15.09 -4.98 -7.10
CA LEU A 97 14.78 -4.33 -8.38
C LEU A 97 16.03 -3.72 -9.04
N GLU A 98 16.94 -3.13 -8.26
CA GLU A 98 18.24 -2.64 -8.73
C GLU A 98 19.10 -3.77 -9.33
N ALA A 99 19.07 -4.97 -8.72
CA ALA A 99 19.80 -6.14 -9.25
C ALA A 99 19.26 -6.61 -10.62
N GLU A 100 18.01 -6.30 -10.93
CA GLU A 100 17.35 -6.55 -12.23
C GLU A 100 17.49 -5.37 -13.21
N GLY A 101 18.35 -4.40 -12.88
CA GLY A 101 18.71 -3.28 -13.75
C GLY A 101 17.79 -2.07 -13.68
N MET A 102 16.90 -1.99 -12.68
CA MET A 102 16.07 -0.80 -12.46
C MET A 102 16.83 0.28 -11.69
N VAL A 103 16.37 1.53 -11.79
CA VAL A 103 16.89 2.65 -10.98
C VAL A 103 15.84 3.01 -9.93
N VAL A 104 16.15 2.79 -8.65
CA VAL A 104 15.15 2.94 -7.56
C VAL A 104 15.51 4.10 -6.63
N SER A 105 14.56 5.00 -6.45
CA SER A 105 14.58 6.00 -5.37
C SER A 105 13.90 5.43 -4.13
N LEU A 106 14.29 5.90 -2.95
CA LEU A 106 13.70 5.48 -1.68
C LEU A 106 12.91 6.63 -1.07
N TYR A 107 11.77 6.30 -0.48
CA TYR A 107 11.04 7.22 0.38
C TYR A 107 10.42 6.49 1.56
N ASP A 108 10.62 7.05 2.74
CA ASP A 108 9.94 6.64 3.96
C ASP A 108 9.91 7.84 4.92
N PRO A 109 8.78 8.17 5.56
CA PRO A 109 8.68 9.36 6.40
C PRO A 109 9.64 9.36 7.61
N TYR A 110 10.06 8.19 8.09
CA TYR A 110 10.94 8.05 9.26
C TYR A 110 12.39 7.75 8.87
N PHE A 111 12.60 6.88 7.88
CA PHE A 111 13.92 6.36 7.55
C PHE A 111 14.57 7.02 6.32
N TYR A 112 13.76 7.45 5.34
CA TYR A 112 14.22 8.05 4.08
C TYR A 112 13.35 9.26 3.67
N PRO A 113 13.32 10.36 4.47
CA PRO A 113 12.35 11.46 4.32
C PRO A 113 12.69 12.45 3.18
N SER A 114 13.24 11.95 2.08
CA SER A 114 13.72 12.78 0.98
C SER A 114 12.58 13.42 0.21
N GLN A 115 12.40 14.75 0.37
CA GLN A 115 11.43 15.53 -0.40
C GLN A 115 11.73 15.52 -1.90
N THR A 116 12.99 15.29 -2.28
CA THR A 116 13.40 15.15 -3.68
C THR A 116 12.80 13.90 -4.33
N ALA A 117 12.52 12.84 -3.56
CA ALA A 117 11.82 11.66 -4.08
C ALA A 117 10.35 11.97 -4.40
N LEU A 118 9.74 12.91 -3.66
CA LEU A 118 8.35 13.31 -3.86
C LEU A 118 8.16 14.43 -4.89
N SER A 119 9.24 14.94 -5.49
CA SER A 119 9.19 16.00 -6.51
C SER A 119 9.47 15.51 -7.93
N ARG A 120 9.54 14.19 -8.13
CA ARG A 120 9.85 13.53 -9.40
C ARG A 120 8.68 12.65 -9.84
N THR A 121 8.73 12.20 -11.09
CA THR A 121 7.80 11.19 -11.60
C THR A 121 8.53 9.92 -12.02
N TYR A 122 7.84 8.79 -11.91
CA TYR A 122 8.41 7.45 -12.01
C TYR A 122 7.69 6.59 -13.03
N ASP A 123 8.44 5.70 -13.68
CA ASP A 123 7.89 4.65 -14.54
C ASP A 123 7.16 3.59 -13.69
N PHE A 124 7.58 3.40 -12.44
CA PHE A 124 6.88 2.56 -11.48
C PHE A 124 7.01 3.02 -10.02
N ILE A 125 6.08 2.62 -9.17
CA ILE A 125 6.15 2.79 -7.72
C ILE A 125 5.80 1.46 -7.06
N THR A 126 6.54 1.10 -6.01
CA THR A 126 6.22 -0.02 -5.12
C THR A 126 5.78 0.49 -3.76
N CYS A 127 4.81 -0.20 -3.16
CA CYS A 127 4.24 0.13 -1.85
C CYS A 127 3.87 -1.20 -1.16
N THR A 128 4.81 -1.77 -0.41
CA THR A 128 4.67 -3.11 0.19
C THR A 128 4.55 -3.02 1.69
N GLU A 129 3.44 -3.51 2.24
CA GLU A 129 3.12 -3.45 3.67
C GLU A 129 3.18 -2.00 4.22
N VAL A 130 2.38 -1.13 3.60
CA VAL A 130 2.37 0.33 3.86
C VAL A 130 0.94 0.83 3.93
N VAL A 131 0.11 0.49 2.93
CA VAL A 131 -1.22 1.08 2.75
C VAL A 131 -2.19 0.76 3.89
N GLU A 132 -1.96 -0.33 4.61
CA GLU A 132 -2.72 -0.77 5.79
C GLU A 132 -2.47 0.09 7.03
N HIS A 133 -1.37 0.85 7.05
CA HIS A 133 -0.97 1.71 8.16
C HIS A 133 -1.43 3.17 7.98
N LEU A 134 -1.94 3.51 6.80
CA LEU A 134 -2.26 4.89 6.44
C LEU A 134 -3.56 5.35 7.10
N TYR A 135 -3.52 6.50 7.79
CA TYR A 135 -4.71 7.14 8.36
C TYR A 135 -5.57 7.84 7.31
N GLU A 136 -4.93 8.43 6.29
CA GLU A 136 -5.57 9.12 5.18
C GLU A 136 -5.18 8.50 3.82
N PRO A 137 -5.59 7.25 3.51
CA PRO A 137 -5.16 6.55 2.29
C PRO A 137 -5.49 7.31 1.01
N ALA A 138 -6.63 8.00 0.93
CA ALA A 138 -7.01 8.75 -0.26
C ALA A 138 -6.01 9.85 -0.63
N GLU A 139 -5.42 10.52 0.35
CA GLU A 139 -4.38 11.53 0.12
C GLU A 139 -3.11 10.90 -0.43
N VAL A 140 -2.69 9.78 0.13
CA VAL A 140 -1.50 9.06 -0.33
C VAL A 140 -1.73 8.49 -1.73
N PHE A 141 -2.87 7.87 -2.03
CA PHE A 141 -3.16 7.41 -3.39
C PHE A 141 -3.20 8.55 -4.42
N ARG A 142 -3.69 9.74 -4.05
CA ARG A 142 -3.57 10.94 -4.89
C ARG A 142 -2.11 11.33 -5.14
N GLN A 143 -1.28 11.29 -4.10
CA GLN A 143 0.15 11.58 -4.23
C GLN A 143 0.82 10.55 -5.15
N LEU A 144 0.55 9.27 -4.96
CA LEU A 144 1.07 8.19 -5.81
C LEU A 144 0.64 8.38 -7.28
N ASP A 145 -0.61 8.77 -7.56
CA ASP A 145 -1.04 9.10 -8.93
C ASP A 145 -0.21 10.23 -9.55
N GLN A 146 0.07 11.29 -8.79
CA GLN A 146 0.86 12.43 -9.26
C GLN A 146 2.32 12.05 -9.53
N LEU A 147 2.87 11.12 -8.75
CA LEU A 147 4.24 10.62 -8.89
C LEU A 147 4.39 9.61 -10.04
N LEU A 148 3.31 9.01 -10.54
CA LEU A 148 3.39 8.08 -11.67
C LEU A 148 3.44 8.82 -13.00
N LYS A 149 4.29 8.39 -13.94
CA LYS A 149 4.17 8.83 -15.34
C LYS A 149 2.91 8.24 -15.99
N PRO A 150 2.36 8.87 -17.05
CA PRO A 150 1.33 8.24 -17.87
C PRO A 150 1.79 6.87 -18.37
N GLY A 151 0.96 5.84 -18.20
CA GLY A 151 1.31 4.45 -18.52
C GLY A 151 2.18 3.73 -17.48
N GLY A 152 2.61 4.41 -16.41
CA GLY A 152 3.42 3.85 -15.32
C GLY A 152 2.65 2.89 -14.41
N TRP A 153 3.40 2.13 -13.62
CA TRP A 153 2.88 1.04 -12.79
C TRP A 153 2.94 1.33 -11.29
N LEU A 154 1.86 1.07 -10.56
CA LEU A 154 1.87 1.03 -9.10
C LEU A 154 1.67 -0.40 -8.63
N GLY A 155 2.67 -0.96 -7.97
CA GLY A 155 2.57 -2.23 -7.28
C GLY A 155 2.25 -2.02 -5.80
N VAL A 156 1.16 -2.60 -5.32
CA VAL A 156 0.80 -2.63 -3.90
C VAL A 156 0.77 -4.07 -3.42
N MET A 157 1.38 -4.34 -2.27
CA MET A 157 1.26 -5.61 -1.56
C MET A 157 0.73 -5.35 -0.15
N THR A 158 -0.38 -5.98 0.18
CA THR A 158 -1.06 -5.91 1.48
C THR A 158 -1.99 -7.11 1.58
N CYS A 159 -2.19 -7.67 2.79
CA CYS A 159 -3.05 -8.84 2.92
C CYS A 159 -4.54 -8.49 2.74
N PHE A 160 -5.19 -9.11 1.77
CA PHE A 160 -6.58 -8.78 1.45
C PHE A 160 -7.54 -9.40 2.46
N GLN A 161 -8.46 -8.58 2.97
CA GLN A 161 -9.61 -9.09 3.71
C GLN A 161 -10.55 -9.81 2.74
N THR A 162 -10.72 -11.11 2.93
CA THR A 162 -11.56 -11.95 2.06
C THR A 162 -12.84 -12.41 2.76
N ASP A 163 -12.78 -12.61 4.07
CA ASP A 163 -13.83 -13.24 4.86
C ASP A 163 -14.10 -12.44 6.16
N ASP A 164 -15.34 -11.99 6.33
CA ASP A 164 -15.78 -11.21 7.50
C ASP A 164 -15.94 -12.09 8.76
N ASP A 165 -16.17 -13.38 8.62
CA ASP A 165 -16.33 -14.31 9.76
C ASP A 165 -14.97 -14.63 10.40
N ARG A 166 -13.89 -14.47 9.63
CA ARG A 166 -12.52 -14.67 10.11
C ARG A 166 -11.88 -13.43 10.72
N PHE A 167 -12.49 -12.26 10.55
CA PHE A 167 -11.88 -10.97 10.90
C PHE A 167 -11.37 -10.92 12.35
N ASP A 168 -12.20 -11.35 13.30
CA ASP A 168 -11.91 -11.33 14.74
C ASP A 168 -10.67 -12.13 15.14
N ASN A 169 -10.34 -13.18 14.38
CA ASN A 169 -9.21 -14.08 14.65
C ASN A 169 -8.09 -13.98 13.63
N TRP A 170 -8.25 -13.19 12.57
CA TRP A 170 -7.26 -13.02 11.52
C TRP A 170 -5.98 -12.39 12.08
N HIS A 171 -4.83 -12.97 11.74
CA HIS A 171 -3.52 -12.56 12.25
C HIS A 171 -3.15 -11.15 11.79
N TYR A 172 -3.45 -10.79 10.54
CA TYR A 172 -3.10 -9.50 9.95
C TYR A 172 -3.73 -8.32 10.70
N ARG A 173 -4.96 -8.49 11.19
CA ARG A 173 -5.63 -7.48 12.03
C ARG A 173 -5.04 -7.37 13.45
N ARG A 174 -4.35 -8.40 13.95
CA ARG A 174 -3.81 -8.39 15.34
C ARG A 174 -2.66 -7.42 15.50
N ASP A 175 -2.02 -7.04 14.40
CA ASP A 175 -1.08 -5.94 14.41
C ASP A 175 -1.82 -4.62 14.67
N PRO A 176 -1.55 -3.93 15.79
CA PRO A 176 -2.26 -2.70 16.15
C PRO A 176 -1.92 -1.51 15.25
N THR A 177 -0.86 -1.61 14.42
CA THR A 177 -0.52 -0.60 13.42
C THR A 177 -1.33 -0.77 12.13
N HIS A 178 -2.05 -1.89 11.95
CA HIS A 178 -2.90 -2.12 10.78
C HIS A 178 -4.27 -1.50 11.05
N VAL A 179 -4.50 -0.33 10.45
CA VAL A 179 -5.69 0.50 10.67
C VAL A 179 -6.63 0.52 9.47
N VAL A 180 -6.22 0.01 8.31
CA VAL A 180 -7.04 -0.13 7.11
C VAL A 180 -6.88 -1.54 6.53
N PHE A 181 -8.00 -2.18 6.19
CA PHE A 181 -8.02 -3.50 5.57
C PHE A 181 -8.75 -3.43 4.24
N TYR A 182 -8.02 -3.79 3.18
CA TYR A 182 -8.48 -3.68 1.80
C TYR A 182 -9.10 -4.99 1.33
N ARG A 183 -10.15 -4.88 0.53
CA ARG A 183 -10.68 -5.96 -0.28
C ARG A 183 -10.28 -5.74 -1.74
N GLU A 184 -10.38 -6.78 -2.55
CA GLU A 184 -10.27 -6.64 -4.01
C GLU A 184 -11.27 -5.60 -4.55
N SER A 185 -12.51 -5.60 -4.05
CA SER A 185 -13.53 -4.58 -4.40
C SER A 185 -13.12 -3.17 -3.99
N THR A 186 -12.44 -3.01 -2.86
CA THR A 186 -11.87 -1.72 -2.43
C THR A 186 -10.87 -1.19 -3.44
N LEU A 187 -9.96 -2.06 -3.87
CA LEU A 187 -8.88 -1.74 -4.81
C LEU A 187 -9.44 -1.48 -6.22
N ALA A 188 -10.48 -2.20 -6.63
CA ALA A 188 -11.19 -1.95 -7.89
C ALA A 188 -11.83 -0.55 -7.91
N ILE A 189 -12.49 -0.12 -6.82
CA ILE A 189 -13.08 1.21 -6.73
C ILE A 189 -12.01 2.31 -6.73
N LEU A 190 -10.85 2.07 -6.12
CA LEU A 190 -9.71 2.98 -6.24
C LEU A 190 -9.22 3.06 -7.69
N ALA A 191 -9.06 1.92 -8.37
CA ALA A 191 -8.66 1.89 -9.77
C ALA A 191 -9.61 2.72 -10.65
N ASP A 192 -10.92 2.51 -10.52
CA ASP A 192 -11.94 3.25 -11.26
C ASP A 192 -11.87 4.76 -10.96
N LYS A 193 -11.73 5.13 -9.69
CA LYS A 193 -11.61 6.54 -9.26
C LYS A 193 -10.44 7.26 -9.92
N PHE A 194 -9.31 6.59 -10.09
CA PHE A 194 -8.10 7.17 -10.70
C PHE A 194 -7.97 6.88 -12.20
N GLY A 195 -8.92 6.17 -12.81
CA GLY A 195 -8.84 5.77 -14.22
C GLY A 195 -7.66 4.82 -14.49
N TRP A 196 -7.32 3.97 -13.52
CA TRP A 196 -6.27 2.96 -13.62
C TRP A 196 -6.84 1.63 -14.08
N SER A 197 -6.04 0.86 -14.82
CA SER A 197 -6.33 -0.57 -14.99
C SER A 197 -5.75 -1.37 -13.82
N MET A 198 -6.42 -2.45 -13.41
CA MET A 198 -6.03 -3.27 -12.26
C MET A 198 -5.77 -4.73 -12.67
N ALA A 199 -4.77 -5.36 -12.07
CA ALA A 199 -4.55 -6.81 -12.13
C ALA A 199 -4.09 -7.36 -10.77
N ILE A 200 -4.52 -8.57 -10.42
CA ILE A 200 -4.11 -9.29 -9.19
C ILE A 200 -3.31 -10.52 -9.61
N PRO A 201 -1.99 -10.41 -9.86
CA PRO A 201 -1.19 -11.51 -10.39
C PRO A 201 -0.92 -12.61 -9.36
N ARG A 202 -0.98 -12.30 -8.07
CA ARG A 202 -0.74 -13.20 -6.95
C ARG A 202 -1.65 -12.81 -5.80
N LYS A 203 -1.84 -13.74 -4.85
CA LYS A 203 -2.48 -13.44 -3.58
C LYS A 203 -1.79 -12.23 -2.92
N ASP A 204 -2.59 -11.30 -2.41
CA ASP A 204 -2.19 -10.11 -1.65
C ASP A 204 -1.37 -9.07 -2.47
N VAL A 205 -1.33 -9.21 -3.80
CA VAL A 205 -0.61 -8.30 -4.70
C VAL A 205 -1.58 -7.72 -5.73
N VAL A 206 -1.64 -6.40 -5.82
CA VAL A 206 -2.33 -5.69 -6.90
C VAL A 206 -1.33 -4.84 -7.68
N LEU A 207 -1.45 -4.88 -9.00
CA LEU A 207 -0.73 -4.00 -9.91
C LEU A 207 -1.74 -3.09 -10.60
N PHE A 208 -1.57 -1.79 -10.43
CA PHE A 208 -2.31 -0.77 -11.15
C PHE A 208 -1.45 -0.22 -12.29
N ARG A 209 -2.08 0.10 -13.41
CA ARG A 209 -1.45 0.87 -14.48
C ARG A 209 -2.18 2.19 -14.67
N ARG A 210 -1.43 3.29 -14.58
CA ARG A 210 -1.95 4.62 -14.87
C ARG A 210 -2.34 4.71 -16.34
N GLY A 211 -3.50 5.29 -16.64
CA GLY A 211 -3.92 5.53 -18.02
C GLY A 211 -2.87 6.30 -18.81
N SER A 212 -2.64 5.91 -20.06
CA SER A 212 -1.83 6.67 -21.00
C SER A 212 -2.69 7.80 -21.54
N GLN A 213 -2.78 8.94 -20.85
CA GLN A 213 -3.38 10.11 -21.49
C GLN A 213 -2.46 10.55 -22.63
N THR A 214 -2.87 10.30 -23.87
CA THR A 214 -2.37 11.02 -25.04
C THR A 214 -2.84 12.46 -24.90
N GLY A 215 -1.93 13.38 -24.59
CA GLY A 215 -2.24 14.81 -24.64
C GLY A 215 -2.93 15.14 -25.96
N HIS A 216 -4.08 15.82 -25.86
CA HIS A 216 -4.67 16.52 -27.00
C HIS A 216 -3.88 17.80 -27.26
#